data_AF-A0A0H2WIB2-F1
#
_entry.id   AF-A0A0H2WIB2-F1
#
_cell.length_a   1.000
_cell.length_b   1.000
_cell.length_c   1.000
_cell.angle_alpha   90.00
_cell.angle_beta   90.00
_cell.angle_gamma   90.00
#
_symmetry.space_group_name_H-M   'P 1'
#
loop_
_entity.id
_entity.type
_entity.pdbx_description
1 polymer ?
#
loop_
_entity_poly.entity_id
_entity_poly.type
_entity_poly.pdbx_seq_one_letter_code
_entity_poly.pdbx_strand_id
1 'polypeptide(L)'
;MCSAARRHRGAERSTTPIVRQDAPMSSNPATSVSPRERRVQCANPLGLHHIAYTEWGDPANPRVLVCVHGLTRSGRDFDRLAAALSDVYRVVCPDVAGRGRSDWLADPKRYAVPQYVSDIVTLIARLDVERVDWFGTSMGGLIGLALGGLPGTPIGRMLVNDIGPHIEPAALERIGEYVGLDKRFATEQEGVDYLTSLSLSFGPLTPDEWRALNRPLLVRDADGSWRARYDPRIAEPFKTATPEANAQGEAWLWHALGAFAGPLLVVRGAQSDLLSRETLEAMKARGQAVTSVEIAEAGHAPAFVSAEQIAIARQFFVGDAPHAS
;
A
#
# COMPACT_ATOMS: atom_id res chain seq x y z
N MET A 1 36.83 -86.36 -6.00
CA MET A 1 36.16 -87.63 -6.33
C MET A 1 34.66 -87.43 -6.22
N CYS A 2 33.93 -87.73 -7.31
CA CYS A 2 32.48 -87.96 -7.44
C CYS A 2 31.49 -86.85 -7.03
N SER A 3 30.32 -86.68 -7.66
CA SER A 3 29.76 -87.01 -8.98
C SER A 3 28.32 -86.47 -8.98
N ALA A 4 27.91 -85.86 -10.10
CA ALA A 4 26.58 -85.85 -10.73
C ALA A 4 25.25 -85.70 -9.93
N ALA A 5 24.56 -84.59 -10.24
CA ALA A 5 23.23 -84.48 -10.87
C ALA A 5 22.02 -85.31 -10.39
N ARG A 6 20.88 -84.62 -10.13
CA ARG A 6 19.67 -84.62 -11.00
C ARG A 6 18.55 -83.71 -10.46
N ARG A 7 17.68 -83.32 -11.41
CA ARG A 7 16.62 -82.29 -11.40
C ARG A 7 15.32 -82.81 -10.76
N HIS A 8 14.48 -81.90 -10.24
CA HIS A 8 13.11 -81.67 -10.77
C HIS A 8 12.35 -80.50 -10.13
N ARG A 9 11.71 -79.69 -11.00
CA ARG A 9 10.36 -79.04 -10.99
C ARG A 9 9.83 -78.55 -9.63
N GLY A 10 9.29 -77.34 -9.46
CA GLY A 10 8.80 -76.32 -10.38
C GLY A 10 7.78 -75.47 -9.59
N ALA A 11 7.75 -74.16 -9.83
CA ALA A 11 6.61 -73.29 -9.53
C ALA A 11 6.88 -71.94 -10.19
N GLU A 12 6.21 -71.71 -11.32
CA GLU A 12 6.17 -70.42 -12.01
C GLU A 12 5.55 -69.36 -11.08
N ARG A 13 6.29 -68.28 -10.82
CA ARG A 13 5.70 -67.02 -10.32
C ARG A 13 5.55 -66.10 -11.52
N SER A 14 4.30 -65.92 -11.93
CA SER A 14 3.89 -64.91 -12.89
C SER A 14 4.23 -63.52 -12.35
N THR A 15 5.12 -62.82 -13.04
CA THR A 15 5.44 -61.41 -12.82
C THR A 15 4.49 -60.54 -13.62
N THR A 16 3.46 -60.01 -12.98
CA THR A 16 2.66 -58.91 -13.55
C THR A 16 3.45 -57.60 -13.41
N PRO A 17 3.59 -56.76 -14.46
CA PRO A 17 4.27 -55.48 -14.34
C PRO A 17 3.38 -54.49 -13.58
N ILE A 18 3.95 -53.85 -12.56
CA ILE A 18 3.33 -52.71 -11.87
C ILE A 18 3.34 -51.54 -12.84
N VAL A 19 2.18 -51.23 -13.41
CA VAL A 19 1.92 -49.97 -14.11
C VAL A 19 2.02 -48.87 -13.07
N ARG A 20 3.02 -47.98 -13.20
CA ARG A 20 3.05 -46.73 -12.45
C ARG A 20 1.85 -45.90 -12.91
N GLN A 21 0.87 -45.74 -12.02
CA GLN A 21 -0.13 -44.69 -12.18
C GLN A 21 0.58 -43.36 -12.00
N ASP A 22 0.65 -42.58 -13.07
CA ASP A 22 1.00 -41.17 -13.00
C ASP A 22 0.02 -40.48 -12.04
N ALA A 23 0.56 -39.92 -10.98
CA ALA A 23 -0.21 -39.08 -10.07
C ALA A 23 -0.77 -37.90 -10.88
N PRO A 24 -2.07 -37.57 -10.75
CA PRO A 24 -2.60 -36.40 -11.41
C PRO A 24 -1.85 -35.18 -10.85
N MET A 25 -1.22 -34.43 -11.74
CA MET A 25 -0.68 -33.11 -11.42
C MET A 25 -1.80 -32.32 -10.75
N SER A 26 -1.63 -32.06 -9.46
CA SER A 26 -2.52 -31.22 -8.67
C SER A 26 -2.64 -29.88 -9.38
N SER A 27 -3.80 -29.65 -9.99
CA SER A 27 -4.19 -28.34 -10.50
C SER A 27 -4.00 -27.33 -9.37
N ASN A 28 -3.14 -26.34 -9.61
CA ASN A 28 -2.89 -25.22 -8.71
C ASN A 28 -4.25 -24.63 -8.29
N PRO A 29 -4.61 -24.61 -6.99
CA PRO A 29 -5.86 -23.97 -6.58
C PRO A 29 -5.72 -22.50 -6.96
N ALA A 30 -6.60 -22.03 -7.84
CA ALA A 30 -6.68 -20.62 -8.22
C ALA A 30 -6.55 -19.77 -6.95
N THR A 31 -5.49 -18.97 -6.89
CA THR A 31 -5.27 -17.99 -5.83
C THR A 31 -6.58 -17.23 -5.64
N SER A 32 -7.14 -17.29 -4.43
CA SER A 32 -8.41 -16.64 -4.17
C SER A 32 -8.27 -15.14 -4.48
N VAL A 33 -8.95 -14.67 -5.53
CA VAL A 33 -8.96 -13.25 -5.92
C VAL A 33 -9.63 -12.38 -4.85
N SER A 34 -10.41 -13.00 -3.96
CA SER A 34 -11.06 -12.32 -2.85
C SER A 34 -10.04 -11.86 -1.79
N PRO A 35 -10.06 -10.57 -1.40
CA PRO A 35 -9.21 -10.06 -0.35
C PRO A 35 -9.44 -10.75 0.99
N ARG A 36 -8.39 -10.87 1.79
CA ARG A 36 -8.49 -11.29 3.19
C ARG A 36 -8.27 -10.09 4.10
N GLU A 37 -9.14 -9.93 5.09
CA GLU A 37 -9.00 -8.90 6.09
C GLU A 37 -8.34 -9.47 7.35
N ARG A 38 -7.44 -8.68 7.93
CA ARG A 38 -6.64 -9.03 9.10
C ARG A 38 -6.45 -7.81 9.98
N ARG A 39 -5.95 -8.03 11.19
CA ARG A 39 -5.55 -6.98 12.13
C ARG A 39 -4.26 -7.38 12.82
N VAL A 40 -3.47 -6.37 13.17
CA VAL A 40 -2.29 -6.50 14.04
C VAL A 40 -2.46 -5.54 15.21
N GLN A 41 -2.08 -5.98 16.41
CA GLN A 41 -2.03 -5.12 17.57
C GLN A 41 -0.70 -4.35 17.56
N CYS A 42 -0.79 -3.04 17.63
CA CYS A 42 0.31 -2.10 17.72
C CYS A 42 0.29 -1.42 19.10
N ALA A 43 1.36 -0.70 19.40
CA ALA A 43 1.51 0.00 20.66
C ALA A 43 2.03 1.42 20.45
N ASN A 44 1.68 2.28 21.39
CA ASN A 44 2.32 3.56 21.61
C ASN A 44 2.40 3.83 23.14
N PRO A 45 3.10 4.88 23.59
CA PRO A 45 3.23 5.17 25.03
C PRO A 45 1.92 5.35 25.82
N LEU A 46 0.75 5.49 25.17
CA LEU A 46 -0.56 5.60 25.83
C LEU A 46 -1.37 4.30 25.81
N GLY A 47 -0.90 3.25 25.15
CA GLY A 47 -1.56 1.94 25.16
C GLY A 47 -1.48 1.19 23.84
N LEU A 48 -2.41 0.25 23.68
CA LEU A 48 -2.51 -0.65 22.53
C LEU A 48 -3.64 -0.21 21.60
N HIS A 49 -3.44 -0.40 20.30
CA HIS A 49 -4.44 -0.13 19.27
C HIS A 49 -4.29 -1.15 18.12
N HIS A 50 -5.35 -1.40 17.36
CA HIS A 50 -5.29 -2.31 16.21
C HIS A 50 -5.16 -1.55 14.89
N ILE A 51 -4.27 -2.07 14.05
CA ILE A 51 -4.18 -1.70 12.64
C ILE A 51 -4.81 -2.81 11.82
N ALA A 52 -5.87 -2.45 11.09
CA ALA A 52 -6.48 -3.31 10.09
C ALA A 52 -5.68 -3.27 8.79
N TYR A 53 -5.65 -4.40 8.09
CA TYR A 53 -5.10 -4.46 6.74
C TYR A 53 -5.87 -5.47 5.89
N THR A 54 -5.92 -5.19 4.60
CA THR A 54 -6.46 -6.11 3.60
C THR A 54 -5.31 -6.67 2.77
N GLU A 55 -5.33 -7.95 2.45
CA GLU A 55 -4.29 -8.59 1.64
C GLU A 55 -4.84 -9.43 0.47
N TRP A 56 -4.07 -9.47 -0.61
CA TRP A 56 -4.31 -10.24 -1.83
C TRP A 56 -3.10 -11.13 -2.14
N GLY A 57 -3.30 -12.10 -3.04
CA GLY A 57 -2.26 -13.06 -3.44
C GLY A 57 -2.12 -14.21 -2.45
N ASP A 58 -1.03 -14.97 -2.56
CA ASP A 58 -0.70 -16.05 -1.64
C ASP A 58 -0.12 -15.49 -0.32
N PRO A 59 -0.72 -15.74 0.86
CA PRO A 59 -0.18 -15.33 2.15
C PRO A 59 1.26 -15.82 2.42
N ALA A 60 1.68 -16.91 1.80
CA ALA A 60 3.02 -17.48 1.94
C ALA A 60 4.04 -16.89 0.94
N ASN A 61 3.62 -16.02 0.02
CA ASN A 61 4.54 -15.41 -0.93
C ASN A 61 5.51 -14.45 -0.22
N PRO A 62 6.83 -14.70 -0.29
CA PRO A 62 7.83 -13.85 0.39
C PRO A 62 8.02 -12.50 -0.30
N ARG A 63 7.55 -12.31 -1.54
CA ARG A 63 7.51 -11.00 -2.21
C ARG A 63 6.29 -10.24 -1.71
N VAL A 64 6.50 -9.30 -0.80
CA VAL A 64 5.45 -8.47 -0.22
C VAL A 64 5.50 -7.06 -0.79
N LEU A 65 4.36 -6.56 -1.26
CA LEU A 65 4.16 -5.16 -1.64
C LEU A 65 3.22 -4.52 -0.62
N VAL A 66 3.69 -3.50 0.10
CA VAL A 66 2.87 -2.75 1.05
C VAL A 66 2.36 -1.48 0.37
N CYS A 67 1.03 -1.33 0.25
CA CYS A 67 0.38 -0.17 -0.38
C CYS A 67 -0.32 0.70 0.67
N VAL A 68 0.18 1.92 0.90
CA VAL A 68 -0.28 2.81 1.97
C VAL A 68 -0.96 4.06 1.42
N HIS A 69 -2.15 4.34 1.94
CA HIS A 69 -3.10 5.30 1.39
C HIS A 69 -2.83 6.75 1.84
N GLY A 70 -3.55 7.70 1.23
CA GLY A 70 -3.50 9.14 1.57
C GLY A 70 -4.25 9.53 2.85
N LEU A 71 -4.17 10.81 3.24
CA LEU A 71 -4.53 11.32 4.57
C LEU A 71 -5.90 10.87 5.11
N THR A 72 -6.95 10.97 4.29
CA THR A 72 -8.36 10.66 4.64
C THR A 72 -8.89 9.44 3.90
N ARG A 73 -7.99 8.63 3.34
CA ARG A 73 -8.30 7.46 2.51
C ARG A 73 -8.23 6.17 3.34
N SER A 74 -8.28 5.01 2.67
CA SER A 74 -8.13 3.69 3.29
C SER A 74 -7.35 2.75 2.37
N GLY A 75 -6.92 1.59 2.88
CA GLY A 75 -6.22 0.57 2.10
C GLY A 75 -7.04 0.06 0.91
N ARG A 76 -8.36 0.27 0.91
CA ARG A 76 -9.27 -0.10 -0.18
C ARG A 76 -9.09 0.74 -1.45
N ASP A 77 -8.36 1.86 -1.40
CA ASP A 77 -7.95 2.61 -2.60
C ASP A 77 -7.13 1.73 -3.56
N PHE A 78 -6.46 0.71 -3.04
CA PHE A 78 -5.59 -0.17 -3.81
C PHE A 78 -6.27 -1.44 -4.29
N ASP A 79 -7.59 -1.62 -4.13
CA ASP A 79 -8.27 -2.89 -4.47
C ASP A 79 -7.94 -3.40 -5.88
N ARG A 80 -7.99 -2.51 -6.89
CA ARG A 80 -7.68 -2.86 -8.28
C ARG A 80 -6.19 -3.12 -8.51
N LEU A 81 -5.32 -2.27 -7.97
CA LEU A 81 -3.87 -2.42 -8.04
C LEU A 81 -3.44 -3.75 -7.39
N ALA A 82 -3.94 -4.02 -6.18
CA ALA A 82 -3.61 -5.20 -5.41
C ALA A 82 -4.05 -6.48 -6.12
N ALA A 83 -5.26 -6.50 -6.69
CA ALA A 83 -5.71 -7.61 -7.52
C ALA A 83 -4.77 -7.82 -8.73
N ALA A 84 -4.38 -6.75 -9.41
CA ALA A 84 -3.55 -6.82 -10.63
C ALA A 84 -2.06 -7.17 -10.38
N LEU A 85 -1.57 -7.05 -9.15
CA LEU A 85 -0.20 -7.48 -8.76
C LEU A 85 -0.20 -8.75 -7.89
N SER A 86 -1.37 -9.30 -7.56
CA SER A 86 -1.49 -10.47 -6.67
C SER A 86 -1.01 -11.80 -7.27
N ASP A 87 -0.74 -11.83 -8.57
CA ASP A 87 -0.14 -12.95 -9.28
C ASP A 87 1.38 -13.08 -8.99
N VAL A 88 2.03 -12.01 -8.55
CA VAL A 88 3.48 -11.95 -8.29
C VAL A 88 3.82 -11.53 -6.86
N TYR A 89 2.94 -10.77 -6.20
CA TYR A 89 3.12 -10.26 -4.83
C TYR A 89 2.04 -10.79 -3.89
N ARG A 90 2.41 -10.96 -2.62
CA ARG A 90 1.46 -10.75 -1.52
C ARG A 90 1.29 -9.25 -1.34
N VAL A 91 0.15 -8.70 -1.77
CA VAL A 91 -0.11 -7.26 -1.65
C VAL A 91 -0.84 -7.00 -0.33
N VAL A 92 -0.32 -6.07 0.48
CA VAL A 92 -0.84 -5.74 1.82
C VAL A 92 -1.18 -4.26 1.86
N CYS A 93 -2.45 -3.94 2.13
CA CYS A 93 -2.96 -2.58 2.14
C CYS A 93 -3.50 -2.26 3.54
N PRO A 94 -2.70 -1.65 4.44
CA PRO A 94 -3.15 -1.25 5.76
C PRO A 94 -4.07 -0.04 5.71
N ASP A 95 -4.99 0.02 6.66
CA ASP A 95 -5.63 1.26 7.07
C ASP A 95 -4.75 1.91 8.14
N VAL A 96 -4.18 3.08 7.89
CA VAL A 96 -3.37 3.80 8.88
C VAL A 96 -4.24 4.17 10.10
N ALA A 97 -3.66 4.21 11.31
CA ALA A 97 -4.36 4.52 12.56
C ALA A 97 -5.34 5.70 12.40
N GLY A 98 -6.57 5.56 12.90
CA GLY A 98 -7.63 6.55 12.76
C GLY A 98 -8.36 6.56 11.41
N ARG A 99 -8.02 5.67 10.46
CA ARG A 99 -8.71 5.54 9.18
C ARG A 99 -9.27 4.15 8.98
N GLY A 100 -10.27 4.05 8.11
CA GLY A 100 -10.83 2.78 7.67
C GLY A 100 -11.29 1.95 8.87
N ARG A 101 -10.78 0.73 8.96
CA ARG A 101 -11.12 -0.24 10.00
C ARG A 101 -10.13 -0.27 11.15
N SER A 102 -9.08 0.54 11.11
CA SER A 102 -8.11 0.69 12.19
C SER A 102 -8.68 1.51 13.34
N ASP A 103 -8.17 1.24 14.53
CA ASP A 103 -8.62 1.92 15.73
C ASP A 103 -8.25 3.41 15.68
N TRP A 104 -9.09 4.22 16.32
CA TRP A 104 -8.80 5.63 16.56
C TRP A 104 -7.85 5.75 17.75
N LEU A 105 -6.91 6.69 17.68
CA LEU A 105 -5.97 6.93 18.77
C LEU A 105 -6.63 7.76 19.89
N ALA A 106 -6.26 7.45 21.13
CA ALA A 106 -6.73 8.19 22.30
C ALA A 106 -6.27 9.64 22.28
N ASP A 107 -5.00 9.87 21.92
CA ASP A 107 -4.39 11.20 21.77
C ASP A 107 -4.24 11.54 20.28
N PRO A 108 -4.99 12.53 19.77
CA PRO A 108 -4.92 12.92 18.36
C PRO A 108 -3.57 13.50 17.95
N LYS A 109 -2.73 13.98 18.89
CA LYS A 109 -1.35 14.42 18.60
C LYS A 109 -0.47 13.30 18.05
N ARG A 110 -0.86 12.04 18.24
CA ARG A 110 -0.17 10.86 17.70
C ARG A 110 -0.52 10.55 16.27
N TYR A 111 -1.44 11.27 15.64
CA TYR A 111 -1.67 11.20 14.20
C TYR A 111 -0.52 11.87 13.43
N ALA A 112 0.68 11.28 13.52
CA ALA A 112 1.93 11.78 12.96
C ALA A 112 2.78 10.65 12.38
N VAL A 113 3.64 10.99 11.41
CA VAL A 113 4.50 10.04 10.68
C VAL A 113 5.30 9.09 11.59
N PRO A 114 5.93 9.54 12.69
CA PRO A 114 6.66 8.62 13.57
C PRO A 114 5.79 7.50 14.17
N GLN A 115 4.54 7.79 14.54
CA GLN A 115 3.61 6.77 15.02
C GLN A 115 3.25 5.79 13.89
N TYR A 116 2.97 6.31 12.70
CA TYR A 116 2.63 5.48 11.55
C TYR A 116 3.78 4.55 11.14
N VAL A 117 5.02 5.03 11.18
CA VAL A 117 6.22 4.20 10.96
C VAL A 117 6.30 3.07 11.99
N SER A 118 6.09 3.36 13.28
CA SER A 118 6.09 2.32 14.33
C SER A 118 5.04 1.24 14.09
N ASP A 119 3.84 1.65 13.67
CA ASP A 119 2.75 0.75 13.36
C ASP A 119 3.07 -0.13 12.14
N ILE A 120 3.67 0.46 11.10
CA ILE A 120 4.08 -0.26 9.89
C ILE A 120 5.23 -1.25 10.16
N VAL A 121 6.21 -0.90 11.00
CA VAL A 121 7.27 -1.83 11.40
C VAL A 121 6.66 -3.06 12.10
N THR A 122 5.69 -2.84 12.98
CA THR A 122 4.95 -3.94 13.65
C THR A 122 4.17 -4.78 12.64
N LEU A 123 3.54 -4.15 11.65
CA LEU A 123 2.86 -4.85 10.56
C LEU A 123 3.85 -5.70 9.75
N ILE A 124 4.98 -5.16 9.31
CA ILE A 124 5.99 -5.91 8.54
C ILE A 124 6.49 -7.13 9.34
N ALA A 125 6.77 -6.95 10.63
CA ALA A 125 7.13 -8.07 11.51
C ALA A 125 6.02 -9.13 11.58
N ARG A 126 4.74 -8.72 11.63
CA ARG A 126 3.59 -9.63 11.64
C ARG A 126 3.41 -10.41 10.33
N LEU A 127 3.87 -9.86 9.21
CA LEU A 127 3.85 -10.51 7.90
C LEU A 127 4.91 -11.61 7.77
N ASP A 128 5.87 -11.66 8.70
CA ASP A 128 6.98 -12.61 8.75
C ASP A 128 7.93 -12.50 7.54
N VAL A 129 8.31 -11.26 7.21
CA VAL A 129 9.24 -10.95 6.12
C VAL A 129 10.29 -9.93 6.54
N GLU A 130 11.51 -10.08 6.00
CA GLU A 130 12.61 -9.16 6.25
C GLU A 130 12.61 -7.93 5.34
N ARG A 131 12.04 -8.07 4.13
CA ARG A 131 12.00 -7.00 3.12
C ARG A 131 10.63 -6.90 2.47
N VAL A 132 10.28 -5.67 2.09
CA VAL A 132 9.05 -5.34 1.36
C VAL A 132 9.36 -4.36 0.24
N ASP A 133 8.54 -4.37 -0.81
CA ASP A 133 8.42 -3.24 -1.72
C ASP A 133 7.30 -2.32 -1.23
N TRP A 134 7.42 -1.02 -1.55
CA TRP A 134 6.53 0.01 -1.03
C TRP A 134 5.81 0.77 -2.13
N PHE A 135 4.50 0.93 -1.99
CA PHE A 135 3.69 1.89 -2.74
C PHE A 135 3.05 2.85 -1.74
N GLY A 136 3.33 4.16 -1.82
CA GLY A 136 2.75 5.15 -0.92
C GLY A 136 2.10 6.30 -1.67
N THR A 137 0.80 6.55 -1.45
CA THR A 137 0.11 7.75 -1.96
C THR A 137 0.09 8.83 -0.89
N SER A 138 0.53 10.04 -1.20
CA SER A 138 0.43 11.19 -0.29
C SER A 138 1.05 10.90 1.09
N MET A 139 0.26 10.91 2.16
CA MET A 139 0.67 10.46 3.50
C MET A 139 1.42 9.11 3.49
N GLY A 140 0.97 8.13 2.71
CA GLY A 140 1.66 6.83 2.58
C GLY A 140 3.06 6.95 1.96
N GLY A 141 3.29 7.94 1.09
CA GLY A 141 4.62 8.25 0.57
C GLY A 141 5.53 8.87 1.62
N LEU A 142 5.01 9.78 2.47
CA LEU A 142 5.77 10.34 3.60
C LEU A 142 6.20 9.25 4.60
N ILE A 143 5.31 8.30 4.89
CA ILE A 143 5.62 7.14 5.75
C ILE A 143 6.71 6.28 5.10
N GLY A 144 6.62 6.07 3.77
CA GLY A 144 7.62 5.34 3.00
C GLY A 144 9.00 6.00 3.02
N LEU A 145 9.07 7.32 2.77
CA LEU A 145 10.32 8.08 2.83
C LEU A 145 10.94 8.02 4.23
N ALA A 146 10.11 8.25 5.25
CA ALA A 146 10.49 8.16 6.65
C ALA A 146 11.12 6.80 7.01
N LEU A 147 10.43 5.70 6.69
CA LEU A 147 10.92 4.34 6.96
C LEU A 147 12.10 3.98 6.06
N GLY A 148 12.09 4.39 4.80
CA GLY A 148 13.14 4.16 3.81
C GLY A 148 14.46 4.83 4.16
N GLY A 149 14.41 6.00 4.80
CA GLY A 149 15.61 6.73 5.24
C GLY A 149 16.25 6.21 6.52
N LEU A 150 15.63 5.23 7.20
CA LEU A 150 16.20 4.66 8.42
C LEU A 150 17.32 3.65 8.10
N PRO A 151 18.41 3.62 8.88
CA PRO A 151 19.40 2.55 8.79
C PRO A 151 18.76 1.17 8.96
N GLY A 152 19.08 0.24 8.06
CA GLY A 152 18.51 -1.11 8.09
C GLY A 152 17.04 -1.18 7.65
N THR A 153 16.54 -0.18 6.90
CA THR A 153 15.18 -0.19 6.36
C THR A 153 14.83 -1.52 5.66
N PRO A 154 13.61 -2.05 5.83
CA PRO A 154 13.15 -3.23 5.11
C PRO A 154 12.70 -2.90 3.67
N ILE A 155 12.64 -1.63 3.27
CA ILE A 155 12.12 -1.23 1.96
C ILE A 155 13.17 -1.48 0.87
N GLY A 156 12.83 -2.33 -0.12
CA GLY A 156 13.67 -2.63 -1.28
C GLY A 156 13.48 -1.63 -2.43
N ARG A 157 12.28 -1.58 -3.01
CA ARG A 157 11.87 -0.59 -4.02
C ARG A 157 10.73 0.26 -3.49
N MET A 158 10.65 1.52 -3.91
CA MET A 158 9.62 2.44 -3.44
C MET A 158 8.99 3.23 -4.59
N LEU A 159 7.67 3.17 -4.70
CA LEU A 159 6.87 4.06 -5.54
C LEU A 159 6.17 5.07 -4.62
N VAL A 160 6.40 6.35 -4.89
CA VAL A 160 5.78 7.47 -4.20
C VAL A 160 4.82 8.17 -5.16
N ASN A 161 3.52 8.13 -4.84
CA ASN A 161 2.45 8.68 -5.67
C ASN A 161 2.05 10.08 -5.17
N ASP A 162 2.50 11.06 -5.94
CA ASP A 162 2.22 12.49 -5.89
C ASP A 162 2.50 13.16 -4.56
N ILE A 163 3.70 12.96 -4.03
CA ILE A 163 4.18 13.56 -2.78
C ILE A 163 5.70 13.60 -2.76
N GLY A 164 6.27 14.57 -2.05
CA GLY A 164 7.71 14.72 -1.86
C GLY A 164 8.03 15.29 -0.48
N PRO A 165 9.33 15.51 -0.18
CA PRO A 165 9.75 16.10 1.08
C PRO A 165 9.22 17.52 1.31
N HIS A 166 9.11 18.32 0.25
CA HIS A 166 8.45 19.61 0.25
C HIS A 166 6.99 19.48 -0.20
N ILE A 167 6.08 20.16 0.49
CA ILE A 167 4.65 20.18 0.18
C ILE A 167 4.25 21.63 -0.06
N GLU A 168 3.65 21.89 -1.22
CA GLU A 168 3.25 23.24 -1.59
C GLU A 168 2.18 23.80 -0.63
N PRO A 169 2.34 25.05 -0.12
CA PRO A 169 1.42 25.64 0.86
C PRO A 169 -0.05 25.67 0.39
N ALA A 170 -0.29 25.92 -0.90
CA ALA A 170 -1.64 25.96 -1.46
C ALA A 170 -2.40 24.63 -1.29
N ALA A 171 -1.70 23.49 -1.42
CA ALA A 171 -2.31 22.19 -1.19
C ALA A 171 -2.63 21.97 0.29
N LEU A 172 -1.79 22.45 1.21
CA LEU A 172 -2.06 22.37 2.65
C LEU A 172 -3.29 23.21 3.03
N GLU A 173 -3.43 24.41 2.50
CA GLU A 173 -4.61 25.26 2.71
C GLU A 173 -5.88 24.55 2.26
N ARG A 174 -5.91 24.05 1.02
CA ARG A 174 -7.04 23.29 0.46
C ARG A 174 -7.39 22.04 1.26
N ILE A 175 -6.40 21.27 1.71
CA ILE A 175 -6.62 20.08 2.55
C ILE A 175 -7.22 20.49 3.91
N GLY A 176 -6.75 21.61 4.47
CA GLY A 176 -7.21 22.18 5.72
C GLY A 176 -8.70 22.55 5.73
N GLU A 177 -9.28 22.89 4.57
CA GLU A 177 -10.69 23.29 4.44
C GLU A 177 -11.67 22.15 4.74
N TYR A 178 -11.31 20.90 4.41
CA TYR A 178 -12.23 19.76 4.54
C TYR A 178 -11.79 18.71 5.57
N VAL A 179 -10.51 18.64 5.93
CA VAL A 179 -10.04 17.64 6.89
C VAL A 179 -10.65 17.87 8.27
N GLY A 180 -11.21 16.80 8.84
CA GLY A 180 -11.87 16.83 10.15
C GLY A 180 -13.29 17.39 10.14
N LEU A 181 -13.88 17.66 8.98
CA LEU A 181 -15.30 17.92 8.90
C LEU A 181 -16.08 16.63 9.17
N ASP A 182 -16.78 16.59 10.30
CA ASP A 182 -17.62 15.46 10.70
C ASP A 182 -18.98 15.49 10.00
N LYS A 183 -18.97 15.49 8.66
CA LYS A 183 -20.20 15.55 7.86
C LYS A 183 -21.04 14.29 8.04
N ARG A 184 -22.36 14.48 8.04
CA ARG A 184 -23.37 13.43 8.03
C ARG A 184 -24.15 13.50 6.72
N PHE A 185 -24.43 12.35 6.15
CA PHE A 185 -25.18 12.19 4.91
C PHE A 185 -26.42 11.34 5.18
N ALA A 186 -27.53 11.64 4.51
CA ALA A 186 -28.75 10.85 4.64
C ALA A 186 -28.63 9.52 3.89
N THR A 187 -27.84 9.48 2.81
CA THR A 187 -27.65 8.29 1.97
C THR A 187 -26.17 7.98 1.73
N GLU A 188 -25.86 6.72 1.38
CA GLU A 188 -24.52 6.32 0.95
C GLU A 188 -24.09 7.10 -0.30
N GLN A 189 -25.03 7.35 -1.22
CA GLN A 189 -24.77 8.07 -2.46
C GLN A 189 -24.33 9.51 -2.21
N GLU A 190 -25.01 10.25 -1.31
CA GLU A 190 -24.61 11.61 -0.94
C GLU A 190 -23.17 11.65 -0.38
N GLY A 191 -22.80 10.64 0.41
CA GLY A 191 -21.43 10.50 0.90
C GLY A 191 -20.43 10.23 -0.23
N VAL A 192 -20.78 9.36 -1.18
CA VAL A 192 -19.95 9.06 -2.36
C VAL A 192 -19.75 10.31 -3.20
N ASP A 193 -20.81 11.07 -3.47
CA ASP A 193 -20.76 12.29 -4.28
C ASP A 193 -19.91 13.37 -3.60
N TYR A 194 -20.05 13.53 -2.28
CA TYR A 194 -19.22 14.43 -1.50
C TYR A 194 -17.73 14.04 -1.58
N LEU A 195 -17.38 12.78 -1.30
CA LEU A 195 -15.99 12.31 -1.37
C LEU A 195 -15.41 12.41 -2.80
N THR A 196 -16.25 12.22 -3.82
CA THR A 196 -15.88 12.43 -5.22
C THR A 196 -15.52 13.88 -5.48
N SER A 197 -16.35 14.82 -4.99
CA SER A 197 -16.08 16.26 -5.15
C SER A 197 -14.75 16.71 -4.56
N LEU A 198 -14.28 16.05 -3.49
CA LEU A 198 -12.98 16.32 -2.86
C LEU A 198 -11.79 15.71 -3.61
N SER A 199 -12.05 14.75 -4.50
CA SER A 199 -11.03 13.90 -5.11
C SER A 199 -10.97 14.05 -6.64
N LEU A 200 -11.70 15.00 -7.24
CA LEU A 200 -11.76 15.20 -8.70
C LEU A 200 -10.39 15.33 -9.37
N SER A 201 -9.38 15.78 -8.62
CA SER A 201 -7.99 15.84 -9.07
C SER A 201 -7.35 14.47 -9.33
N PHE A 202 -7.97 13.34 -8.97
CA PHE A 202 -7.35 12.01 -9.20
C PHE A 202 -7.34 11.59 -10.68
N GLY A 203 -8.06 12.35 -11.50
CA GLY A 203 -8.18 12.17 -12.94
C GLY A 203 -9.56 11.70 -13.38
N PRO A 204 -9.74 11.46 -14.69
CA PRO A 204 -11.03 11.07 -15.24
C PRO A 204 -11.35 9.62 -14.84
N LEU A 205 -12.29 9.46 -13.90
CA LEU A 205 -12.83 8.16 -13.51
C LEU A 205 -14.31 8.07 -13.87
N THR A 206 -14.73 6.86 -14.20
CA THR A 206 -16.15 6.53 -14.42
C THR A 206 -16.94 6.62 -13.11
N PRO A 207 -18.28 6.77 -13.17
CA PRO A 207 -19.11 6.76 -11.96
C PRO A 207 -18.95 5.50 -11.10
N ASP A 208 -18.74 4.34 -11.71
CA ASP A 208 -18.54 3.08 -10.99
C ASP A 208 -17.16 3.02 -10.32
N GLU A 209 -16.13 3.61 -10.93
CA GLU A 209 -14.81 3.75 -10.32
C GLU A 209 -14.83 4.70 -9.13
N TRP A 210 -15.53 5.83 -9.24
CA TRP A 210 -15.75 6.74 -8.12
C TRP A 210 -16.48 6.06 -6.97
N ARG A 211 -17.56 5.32 -7.28
CA ARG A 211 -18.28 4.53 -6.29
C ARG A 211 -17.37 3.50 -5.63
N ALA A 212 -16.57 2.77 -6.40
CA ALA A 212 -15.65 1.75 -5.89
C ALA A 212 -14.59 2.34 -4.95
N LEU A 213 -14.03 3.51 -5.29
CA LEU A 213 -13.05 4.21 -4.45
C LEU A 213 -13.65 4.80 -3.17
N ASN A 214 -14.84 5.39 -3.26
CA ASN A 214 -15.36 6.23 -2.18
C ASN A 214 -16.32 5.48 -1.23
N ARG A 215 -17.03 4.46 -1.71
CA ARG A 215 -17.95 3.69 -0.85
C ARG A 215 -17.25 3.04 0.35
N PRO A 216 -16.06 2.41 0.23
CA PRO A 216 -15.39 1.80 1.38
C PRO A 216 -15.00 2.79 2.49
N LEU A 217 -14.89 4.08 2.12
CA LEU A 217 -14.61 5.17 3.06
C LEU A 217 -15.83 5.62 3.83
N LEU A 218 -17.00 5.01 3.61
CA LEU A 218 -18.22 5.37 4.31
C LEU A 218 -18.59 4.30 5.34
N VAL A 219 -19.26 4.76 6.38
CA VAL A 219 -19.81 3.92 7.43
C VAL A 219 -21.18 4.44 7.80
N ARG A 220 -22.13 3.51 7.98
CA ARG A 220 -23.47 3.81 8.44
C ARG A 220 -23.50 3.79 9.97
N ASP A 221 -23.99 4.88 10.55
CA ASP A 221 -24.20 5.02 11.98
C ASP A 221 -25.48 4.33 12.46
N ALA A 222 -25.58 4.16 13.78
CA ALA A 222 -26.73 3.50 14.41
C ALA A 222 -28.05 4.26 14.16
N ASP A 223 -27.99 5.59 14.00
CA ASP A 223 -29.13 6.44 13.65
C ASP A 223 -29.52 6.34 12.16
N GLY A 224 -28.76 5.57 11.38
CA GLY A 224 -29.00 5.33 9.96
C GLY A 224 -28.33 6.34 9.03
N SER A 225 -27.73 7.41 9.55
CA SER A 225 -26.93 8.37 8.78
C SER A 225 -25.61 7.75 8.34
N TRP A 226 -24.96 8.39 7.37
CA TRP A 226 -23.65 7.99 6.87
C TRP A 226 -22.61 9.04 7.18
N ARG A 227 -21.37 8.61 7.40
CA ARG A 227 -20.22 9.51 7.54
C ARG A 227 -18.97 8.90 6.92
N ALA A 228 -17.94 9.73 6.78
CA ALA A 228 -16.61 9.26 6.44
C ALA A 228 -16.03 8.38 7.56
N ARG A 229 -15.33 7.32 7.16
CA ARG A 229 -14.75 6.30 8.02
C ARG A 229 -13.32 6.68 8.39
N TYR A 230 -13.16 7.82 9.03
CA TYR A 230 -11.92 8.23 9.67
C TYR A 230 -12.22 9.08 10.92
N ASP A 231 -11.25 9.21 11.82
CA ASP A 231 -11.35 10.05 13.01
C ASP A 231 -11.23 11.53 12.62
N PRO A 232 -12.27 12.36 12.82
CA PRO A 232 -12.20 13.79 12.50
C PRO A 232 -11.05 14.52 13.22
N ARG A 233 -10.59 13.98 14.36
CA ARG A 233 -9.49 14.54 15.16
C ARG A 233 -8.11 14.38 14.50
N ILE A 234 -8.01 13.65 13.38
CA ILE A 234 -6.82 13.68 12.49
C ILE A 234 -6.50 15.10 12.02
N ALA A 235 -7.49 16.00 11.98
CA ALA A 235 -7.28 17.39 11.63
C ALA A 235 -6.56 18.20 12.72
N GLU A 236 -6.51 17.75 13.97
CA GLU A 236 -5.96 18.54 15.07
C GLU A 236 -4.46 18.80 14.90
N PRO A 237 -3.58 17.81 14.68
CA PRO A 237 -2.15 18.07 14.47
C PRO A 237 -1.90 18.92 13.23
N PHE A 238 -2.74 18.77 12.20
CA PHE A 238 -2.67 19.56 10.97
C PHE A 238 -2.94 21.04 11.24
N LYS A 239 -4.00 21.35 12.01
CA LYS A 239 -4.40 22.72 12.35
C LYS A 239 -3.47 23.40 13.35
N THR A 240 -2.80 22.62 14.20
CA THR A 240 -1.87 23.13 15.21
C THR A 240 -0.40 23.08 14.77
N ALA A 241 -0.12 22.70 13.53
CA ALA A 241 1.23 22.63 13.01
C ALA A 241 1.86 24.03 12.96
N THR A 242 3.09 24.16 13.47
CA THR A 242 3.83 25.41 13.42
C THR A 242 4.72 25.45 12.17
N PRO A 243 5.04 26.64 11.64
CA PRO A 243 5.99 26.76 10.53
C PRO A 243 7.35 26.12 10.82
N GLU A 244 7.82 26.22 12.07
CA GLU A 244 9.07 25.60 12.53
C GLU A 244 8.99 24.07 12.50
N ALA A 245 7.91 23.48 13.02
CA ALA A 245 7.72 22.03 12.99
C ALA A 245 7.60 21.50 11.56
N ASN A 246 6.92 22.25 10.67
CA ASN A 246 6.81 21.90 9.26
C ASN A 246 8.18 21.96 8.57
N ALA A 247 8.96 23.01 8.78
CA ALA A 247 10.31 23.15 8.22
C ALA A 247 11.25 22.04 8.71
N GLN A 248 11.15 21.65 9.99
CA GLN A 248 11.93 20.54 10.53
C GLN A 248 11.51 19.19 9.96
N GLY A 249 10.20 18.96 9.81
CA GLY A 249 9.66 17.76 9.15
C GLY A 249 10.12 17.64 7.70
N GLU A 250 10.05 18.73 6.94
CA GLU A 250 10.55 18.80 5.57
C GLU A 250 12.06 18.52 5.49
N ALA A 251 12.87 19.18 6.32
CA ALA A 251 14.32 18.98 6.35
C ALA A 251 14.68 17.52 6.64
N TRP A 252 13.94 16.88 7.55
CA TRP A 252 14.11 15.46 7.86
C TRP A 252 13.71 14.56 6.68
N LEU A 253 12.62 14.85 5.99
CA LEU A 253 12.21 14.10 4.79
C LEU A 253 13.23 14.23 3.65
N TRP A 254 13.86 15.40 3.48
CA TRP A 254 14.95 15.59 2.52
C TRP A 254 16.16 14.73 2.87
N HIS A 255 16.52 14.66 4.15
CA HIS A 255 17.57 13.77 4.63
C HIS A 255 17.21 12.29 4.40
N ALA A 256 15.98 11.90 4.72
CA ALA A 256 15.50 10.52 4.54
C ALA A 256 15.52 10.09 3.07
N LEU A 257 15.11 10.96 2.15
CA LEU A 257 15.22 10.74 0.71
C LEU A 257 16.67 10.49 0.28
N GLY A 258 17.60 11.32 0.74
CA GLY A 258 19.03 11.16 0.41
C GLY A 258 19.66 9.90 0.99
N ALA A 259 19.12 9.40 2.12
CA ALA A 259 19.59 8.17 2.76
C ALA A 259 19.05 6.89 2.10
N PHE A 260 17.91 6.94 1.41
CA PHE A 260 17.32 5.76 0.77
C PHE A 260 18.14 5.34 -0.46
N ALA A 261 18.72 4.14 -0.40
CA ALA A 261 19.58 3.58 -1.44
C ALA A 261 18.82 2.76 -2.51
N GLY A 262 17.56 2.40 -2.24
CA GLY A 262 16.75 1.60 -3.16
C GLY A 262 16.25 2.40 -4.37
N PRO A 263 15.81 1.73 -5.45
CA PRO A 263 15.13 2.39 -6.55
C PRO A 263 13.87 3.10 -6.06
N LEU A 264 13.72 4.36 -6.44
CA LEU A 264 12.57 5.19 -6.11
C LEU A 264 11.91 5.70 -7.39
N LEU A 265 10.62 5.42 -7.57
CA LEU A 265 9.81 6.01 -8.62
C LEU A 265 8.86 7.05 -8.02
N VAL A 266 8.98 8.30 -8.46
CA VAL A 266 8.00 9.35 -8.15
C VAL A 266 6.98 9.43 -9.28
N VAL A 267 5.72 9.17 -8.97
CA VAL A 267 4.63 9.39 -9.91
C VAL A 267 3.97 10.72 -9.58
N ARG A 268 3.92 11.63 -10.54
CA ARG A 268 3.39 12.98 -10.34
C ARG A 268 2.15 13.18 -11.23
N GLY A 269 1.07 13.71 -10.68
CA GLY A 269 -0.01 14.27 -11.49
C GLY A 269 0.49 15.53 -12.18
N ALA A 270 0.36 15.64 -13.50
CA ALA A 270 0.84 16.81 -14.24
C ALA A 270 0.22 18.13 -13.72
N GLN A 271 -1.01 18.04 -13.20
CA GLN A 271 -1.82 19.12 -12.64
C GLN A 271 -1.71 19.19 -11.10
N SER A 272 -0.73 18.50 -10.48
CA SER A 272 -0.60 18.48 -9.02
C SER A 272 -0.30 19.87 -8.50
N ASP A 273 -1.12 20.30 -7.54
CA ASP A 273 -0.92 21.48 -6.72
C ASP A 273 -0.11 21.18 -5.45
N LEU A 274 0.22 19.90 -5.21
CA LEU A 274 0.87 19.44 -3.99
C LEU A 274 2.36 19.14 -4.19
N LEU A 275 2.71 18.46 -5.28
CA LEU A 275 4.08 18.17 -5.66
C LEU A 275 4.44 19.01 -6.88
N SER A 276 5.26 20.05 -6.70
CA SER A 276 5.73 20.87 -7.81
C SER A 276 6.78 20.15 -8.67
N ARG A 277 6.92 20.59 -9.93
CA ARG A 277 8.01 20.13 -10.82
C ARG A 277 9.38 20.48 -10.24
N GLU A 278 9.50 21.65 -9.59
CA GLU A 278 10.72 22.06 -8.91
C GLU A 278 11.10 21.09 -7.78
N THR A 279 10.13 20.74 -6.92
CA THR A 279 10.35 19.75 -5.86
C THR A 279 10.74 18.40 -6.46
N LEU A 280 10.07 17.94 -7.53
CA LEU A 280 10.41 16.69 -8.21
C LEU A 280 11.86 16.68 -8.75
N GLU A 281 12.30 17.75 -9.40
CA GLU A 281 13.68 17.85 -9.88
C GLU A 281 14.69 17.91 -8.72
N ALA A 282 14.35 18.58 -7.62
CA ALA A 282 15.15 18.54 -6.40
C ALA A 282 15.22 17.13 -5.78
N MET A 283 14.13 16.35 -5.85
CA MET A 283 14.13 14.94 -5.42
C MET A 283 15.08 14.10 -6.28
N LYS A 284 15.06 14.28 -7.61
CA LYS A 284 15.97 13.59 -8.53
C LYS A 284 17.43 13.96 -8.30
N ALA A 285 17.70 15.22 -7.95
CA ALA A 285 19.05 15.70 -7.69
C ALA A 285 19.62 15.23 -6.34
N ARG A 286 18.77 15.02 -5.33
CA ARG A 286 19.20 14.70 -3.95
C ARG A 286 19.08 13.21 -3.59
N GLY A 287 18.21 12.47 -4.25
CA GLY A 287 18.05 11.03 -4.04
C GLY A 287 19.06 10.20 -4.85
N GLN A 288 19.31 8.97 -4.42
CA GLN A 288 20.36 8.12 -5.01
C GLN A 288 19.94 7.44 -6.32
N ALA A 289 18.68 7.00 -6.42
CA ALA A 289 18.14 6.24 -7.55
C ALA A 289 16.70 6.64 -7.87
N VAL A 290 16.47 7.95 -8.05
CA VAL A 290 15.13 8.52 -8.26
C VAL A 290 14.83 8.65 -9.75
N THR A 291 13.71 8.04 -10.16
CA THR A 291 13.11 8.20 -11.49
C THR A 291 11.70 8.77 -11.34
N SER A 292 11.11 9.25 -12.43
CA SER A 292 9.80 9.88 -12.38
C SER A 292 8.95 9.60 -13.61
N VAL A 293 7.63 9.55 -13.40
CA VAL A 293 6.62 9.52 -14.46
C VAL A 293 5.55 10.56 -14.15
N GLU A 294 5.03 11.23 -15.18
CA GLU A 294 3.91 12.16 -15.04
C GLU A 294 2.62 11.62 -15.67
N ILE A 295 1.50 11.84 -14.99
CA ILE A 295 0.15 11.49 -15.46
C ILE A 295 -0.57 12.77 -15.89
N ALA A 296 -0.78 12.96 -17.20
CA ALA A 296 -1.25 14.21 -17.78
C ALA A 296 -2.61 14.69 -17.24
N GLU A 297 -3.55 13.76 -17.06
CA GLU A 297 -4.93 14.06 -16.70
C GLU A 297 -5.21 14.02 -15.19
N ALA A 298 -4.16 13.96 -14.35
CA ALA A 298 -4.29 13.93 -12.90
C ALA A 298 -3.56 15.10 -12.22
N GLY A 299 -4.12 15.55 -11.11
CA GLY A 299 -3.47 16.35 -10.07
C GLY A 299 -3.15 15.48 -8.84
N HIS A 300 -3.31 16.03 -7.63
CA HIS A 300 -3.08 15.27 -6.39
C HIS A 300 -4.28 14.37 -6.06
N ALA A 301 -4.20 13.04 -6.16
CA ALA A 301 -3.11 12.22 -6.68
C ALA A 301 -3.64 11.26 -7.75
N PRO A 302 -2.83 10.81 -8.73
CA PRO A 302 -3.23 9.75 -9.66
C PRO A 302 -3.88 8.56 -8.95
N ALA A 303 -5.04 8.11 -9.42
CA ALA A 303 -5.89 7.14 -8.73
C ALA A 303 -5.32 5.71 -8.66
N PHE A 304 -4.48 5.33 -9.62
CA PHE A 304 -4.03 3.95 -9.87
C PHE A 304 -5.17 2.94 -10.09
N VAL A 305 -6.21 3.41 -10.79
CA VAL A 305 -7.41 2.63 -11.12
C VAL A 305 -7.42 2.12 -12.56
N SER A 306 -6.86 2.90 -13.50
CA SER A 306 -6.80 2.52 -14.92
C SER A 306 -5.70 1.49 -15.17
N ALA A 307 -5.87 0.67 -16.21
CA ALA A 307 -4.87 -0.34 -16.59
C ALA A 307 -3.51 0.29 -16.91
N GLU A 308 -3.49 1.48 -17.50
CA GLU A 308 -2.27 2.23 -17.83
C GLU A 308 -1.50 2.67 -16.59
N GLN A 309 -2.20 3.22 -15.58
CA GLN A 309 -1.57 3.60 -14.32
C GLN A 309 -1.06 2.36 -13.56
N ILE A 310 -1.85 1.28 -13.52
CA ILE A 310 -1.44 0.00 -12.91
C ILE A 310 -0.22 -0.59 -13.64
N ALA A 311 -0.13 -0.45 -14.96
CA ALA A 311 1.01 -0.92 -15.75
C ALA A 311 2.31 -0.21 -15.37
N ILE A 312 2.27 1.08 -15.02
CA ILE A 312 3.44 1.82 -14.51
C ILE A 312 3.96 1.18 -13.22
N ALA A 313 3.07 0.92 -12.26
CA ALA A 313 3.45 0.25 -11.01
C ALA A 313 3.99 -1.16 -11.27
N ARG A 314 3.32 -1.94 -12.12
CA ARG A 314 3.75 -3.29 -12.47
C ARG A 314 5.12 -3.30 -13.16
N GLN A 315 5.38 -2.38 -14.08
CA GLN A 315 6.68 -2.23 -14.73
C GLN A 315 7.78 -1.92 -13.71
N PHE A 316 7.54 -1.03 -12.76
CA PHE A 316 8.53 -0.66 -11.76
C PHE A 316 8.86 -1.80 -10.78
N PHE A 317 7.85 -2.53 -10.30
CA PHE A 317 8.05 -3.59 -9.30
C PHE A 317 8.43 -4.94 -9.91
N VAL A 318 7.90 -5.27 -11.09
CA VAL A 318 8.05 -6.59 -11.72
C VAL A 318 9.04 -6.58 -12.87
N GLY A 319 9.16 -5.45 -13.58
CA GLY A 319 10.07 -5.33 -14.71
C GLY A 319 11.53 -5.51 -14.30
N ASP A 320 12.32 -6.02 -15.25
CA ASP A 320 13.76 -6.19 -15.07
C ASP A 320 14.39 -4.81 -14.82
N ALA A 321 15.06 -4.67 -13.68
CA ALA A 321 15.97 -3.54 -13.50
C ALA A 321 17.07 -3.72 -14.55
N PRO A 322 17.50 -2.65 -15.28
CA PRO A 322 18.71 -2.76 -16.05
C PRO A 322 19.82 -3.20 -15.10
N HIS A 323 20.40 -4.37 -15.35
CA HIS A 323 21.57 -4.83 -14.61
C HIS A 323 22.61 -3.71 -14.66
N ALA A 324 22.95 -3.14 -13.52
CA ALA A 324 24.15 -2.34 -13.39
C ALA A 324 25.33 -3.28 -13.65
N SER A 325 25.82 -3.24 -14.88
CA SER A 325 27.11 -3.80 -15.30
C SER A 325 28.25 -2.94 -14.78
#